data_AF-A0A813DLR4-F1
#
_entry.id   AF-A0A813DLR4-F1
#
_cell.length_a   1.000
_cell.length_b   1.000
_cell.length_c   1.000
_cell.angle_alpha   90.00
_cell.angle_beta   90.00
_cell.angle_gamma   90.00
#
_symmetry.space_group_name_H-M   'P 1'
#
loop_
_entity.id
_entity.type
_entity.pdbx_description
1 polymer ?
#
loop_
_entity_poly.entity_id
_entity_poly.type
_entity_poly.pdbx_seq_one_letter_code
_entity_poly.pdbx_strand_id
1 'polypeptide(L)'
;MDSLLKQMGFAASSFGFIAMTGCSTLYHRRAWDRSADGWLLSLDHFGISFMIMGSYAPLMLQANCMRILVFVWAVGIGGLLMEALRHTKPCGTADAETKGKESQALWSVIDIIHLVRYVVMGWAIVAAWSDMAIFPQHTLNLAIGGGLCFTLGIPFFVSGCLEFHLAVWHAFVLAGSICFFLLDYQDIVGVAPA
;
A
#
# COMPACT_ATOMS: atom_id res chain seq x y z
N MET A 1 -1.16 -10.94 29.30
CA MET A 1 -1.36 -9.60 28.70
C MET A 1 -0.44 -9.54 27.50
N ASP A 2 -0.98 -9.40 26.31
CA ASP A 2 -0.15 -9.21 25.12
C ASP A 2 0.71 -7.96 25.31
N SER A 3 1.95 -8.01 24.83
CA SER A 3 2.85 -6.87 24.97
C SER A 3 2.22 -5.63 24.30
N LEU A 4 2.36 -4.46 24.92
CA LEU A 4 1.93 -3.17 24.36
C LEU A 4 2.43 -2.99 22.92
N LEU A 5 3.62 -3.53 22.62
CA LEU A 5 4.23 -3.51 21.29
C LEU A 5 3.38 -4.21 20.23
N LYS A 6 2.81 -5.40 20.53
CA LYS A 6 1.92 -6.13 19.61
C LYS A 6 0.65 -5.33 19.32
N GLN A 7 0.06 -4.72 20.36
CA GLN A 7 -1.15 -3.89 20.22
C GLN A 7 -0.89 -2.65 19.35
N MET A 8 0.24 -1.97 19.56
CA MET A 8 0.63 -0.81 18.76
C MET A 8 0.88 -1.18 17.28
N GLY A 9 1.57 -2.29 17.03
CA GLY A 9 1.81 -2.78 15.66
C GLY A 9 0.51 -3.08 14.92
N PHE A 10 -0.42 -3.79 15.57
CA PHE A 10 -1.72 -4.09 14.97
C PHE A 10 -2.60 -2.88 14.76
N ALA A 11 -2.56 -1.91 15.68
CA ALA A 11 -3.27 -0.65 15.51
C ALA A 11 -2.76 0.11 14.26
N ALA A 12 -1.44 0.13 14.05
CA ALA A 12 -0.84 0.74 12.87
C ALA A 12 -1.24 0.02 11.57
N SER A 13 -1.22 -1.31 11.56
CA SER A 13 -1.65 -2.13 10.41
C SER A 13 -3.14 -1.93 10.10
N SER A 14 -4.00 -1.97 11.13
CA SER A 14 -5.45 -1.73 10.99
C SER A 14 -5.75 -0.33 10.48
N PHE A 15 -5.06 0.70 10.97
CA PHE A 15 -5.17 2.06 10.45
C PHE A 15 -4.79 2.12 8.97
N GLY A 16 -3.68 1.50 8.57
CA GLY A 16 -3.23 1.45 7.18
C GLY A 16 -4.28 0.81 6.26
N PHE A 17 -4.87 -0.30 6.69
CA PHE A 17 -5.92 -0.99 5.94
C PHE A 17 -7.19 -0.14 5.78
N ILE A 18 -7.65 0.49 6.87
CA ILE A 18 -8.82 1.38 6.85
C ILE A 18 -8.55 2.61 5.97
N ALA A 19 -7.37 3.22 6.09
CA ALA A 19 -6.99 4.38 5.29
C ALA A 19 -6.96 4.03 3.79
N MET A 20 -6.33 2.91 3.41
CA MET A 20 -6.28 2.45 2.02
C MET A 20 -7.67 2.20 1.44
N THR A 21 -8.48 1.37 2.11
CA THR A 21 -9.83 1.05 1.62
C THR A 21 -10.74 2.28 1.61
N GLY A 22 -10.64 3.16 2.60
CA GLY A 22 -11.37 4.43 2.67
C GLY A 22 -10.99 5.40 1.54
N CYS A 23 -9.70 5.60 1.29
CA CYS A 23 -9.22 6.46 0.21
C CYS A 23 -9.64 5.95 -1.17
N SER A 24 -9.47 4.65 -1.43
CA SER A 24 -9.85 4.01 -2.70
C SER A 24 -11.35 4.10 -2.97
N THR A 25 -12.17 3.81 -1.96
CA THR A 25 -13.63 3.93 -2.09
C THR A 25 -14.09 5.37 -2.32
N LEU A 26 -13.48 6.36 -1.65
CA LEU A 26 -13.78 7.77 -1.87
C LEU A 26 -13.42 8.24 -3.28
N TYR A 27 -12.26 7.81 -3.79
CA TYR A 27 -11.83 8.10 -5.16
C TYR A 27 -12.84 7.54 -6.17
N HIS A 28 -13.15 6.24 -6.10
CA HIS A 28 -14.05 5.60 -7.06
C HIS A 28 -15.52 5.98 -6.92
N ARG A 29 -15.97 6.40 -5.72
CA ARG A 29 -17.33 6.93 -5.53
C ARG A 29 -17.55 8.24 -6.28
N ARG A 30 -16.52 9.08 -6.38
CA ARG A 30 -16.62 10.45 -6.89
C ARG A 30 -15.94 10.67 -8.24
N ALA A 31 -15.24 9.68 -8.78
CA ALA A 31 -14.65 9.68 -10.12
C ALA A 31 -15.65 9.84 -11.29
N TRP A 32 -16.95 9.97 -11.01
CA TRP A 32 -17.96 10.41 -11.97
C TRP A 32 -18.00 11.95 -12.15
N ASP A 33 -17.40 12.71 -11.23
CA ASP A 33 -17.30 14.18 -11.25
C ASP A 33 -15.84 14.61 -11.48
N ARG A 34 -15.54 15.00 -12.72
CA ARG A 34 -14.17 15.30 -13.20
C ARG A 34 -13.47 16.49 -12.54
N SER A 35 -14.15 17.22 -11.67
CA SER A 35 -13.62 18.44 -11.04
C SER A 35 -12.65 18.18 -9.89
N ALA A 36 -12.65 16.98 -9.28
CA ALA A 36 -11.86 16.63 -8.10
C ALA A 36 -10.86 15.48 -8.31
N ASP A 37 -10.65 15.05 -9.56
CA ASP A 37 -9.92 13.82 -9.89
C ASP A 37 -8.49 13.78 -9.34
N GLY A 38 -7.75 14.89 -9.41
CA GLY A 38 -6.34 14.94 -9.01
C GLY A 38 -6.11 14.83 -7.50
N TRP A 39 -6.92 15.52 -6.68
CA TRP A 39 -6.80 15.46 -5.22
C TRP A 39 -7.23 14.11 -4.66
N LEU A 40 -8.34 13.55 -5.18
CA LEU A 40 -8.83 12.24 -4.73
C LEU A 40 -7.89 11.11 -5.16
N LEU A 41 -7.29 11.19 -6.35
CA LEU A 41 -6.26 10.24 -6.78
C LEU A 41 -5.04 10.28 -5.84
N SER A 42 -4.62 11.47 -5.43
CA SER A 42 -3.55 11.60 -4.44
C SER A 42 -3.91 10.98 -3.09
N LEU A 43 -5.17 11.10 -2.64
CA LEU A 43 -5.66 10.39 -1.46
C LEU A 43 -5.53 8.86 -1.62
N ASP A 44 -5.81 8.31 -2.80
CA ASP A 44 -5.60 6.88 -3.06
C ASP A 44 -4.12 6.48 -2.97
N HIS A 45 -3.21 7.31 -3.49
CA HIS A 45 -1.75 7.12 -3.32
C HIS A 45 -1.31 7.16 -1.86
N PHE A 46 -1.88 8.07 -1.05
CA PHE A 46 -1.65 8.09 0.40
C PHE A 46 -2.15 6.79 1.03
N GLY A 47 -3.33 6.31 0.63
CA GLY A 47 -3.93 5.06 1.11
C GLY A 47 -3.02 3.85 0.95
N ILE A 48 -2.54 3.57 -0.27
CA ILE A 48 -1.62 2.44 -0.53
C ILE A 48 -0.33 2.58 0.29
N SER A 49 0.20 3.80 0.41
CA SER A 49 1.42 4.06 1.17
C SER A 49 1.23 3.77 2.67
N PHE A 50 0.08 4.15 3.24
CA PHE A 50 -0.26 3.83 4.63
C PHE A 50 -0.47 2.33 4.85
N MET A 51 -1.08 1.62 3.91
CA MET A 51 -1.21 0.16 4.00
C MET A 51 0.16 -0.51 4.13
N ILE A 52 1.10 -0.19 3.23
CA ILE A 52 2.43 -0.82 3.24
C ILE A 52 3.20 -0.44 4.52
N MET A 53 3.20 0.83 4.93
CA MET A 53 3.89 1.23 6.17
C MET A 53 3.27 0.59 7.41
N GLY A 54 1.94 0.49 7.45
CA GLY A 54 1.18 -0.09 8.55
C GLY A 54 1.41 -1.59 8.68
N SER A 55 1.38 -2.34 7.57
CA SER A 55 1.56 -3.80 7.59
C SER A 55 2.97 -4.24 7.98
N TYR A 56 3.98 -3.39 7.76
CA TYR A 56 5.35 -3.66 8.19
C TYR A 56 5.60 -3.42 9.68
N ALA A 57 4.83 -2.54 10.32
CA ALA A 57 5.04 -2.18 11.72
C ALA A 57 4.98 -3.39 12.70
N PRO A 58 3.93 -4.22 12.72
CA PRO A 58 3.84 -5.32 13.68
C PRO A 58 4.95 -6.37 13.48
N LEU A 59 5.25 -6.72 12.23
CA LEU A 59 6.29 -7.70 11.88
C LEU A 59 7.69 -7.25 12.29
N MET A 60 8.07 -6.03 11.89
CA MET A 60 9.43 -5.54 12.11
C MET A 60 9.70 -5.16 13.56
N LEU A 61 8.70 -4.65 14.28
CA LEU A 61 8.83 -4.36 15.71
C LEU A 61 9.10 -5.63 16.53
N GLN A 62 8.42 -6.74 16.18
CA GLN A 62 8.56 -8.00 16.90
C GLN A 62 9.82 -8.77 16.55
N ALA A 63 10.19 -8.80 15.27
CA ALA A 63 11.47 -9.37 14.84
C ALA A 63 12.68 -8.48 15.18
N ASN A 64 12.45 -7.29 15.74
CA ASN A 64 13.46 -6.30 16.03
C ASN A 64 14.28 -5.85 14.79
N CYS A 65 13.65 -5.90 13.62
CA CYS A 65 14.26 -5.54 12.33
C CYS A 65 14.08 -4.05 12.01
N MET A 66 14.51 -3.18 12.92
CA MET A 66 14.28 -1.73 12.81
C MET A 66 14.84 -1.12 11.53
N ARG A 67 15.92 -1.70 10.98
CA ARG A 67 16.52 -1.24 9.72
C ARG A 67 15.53 -1.28 8.56
N ILE A 68 14.78 -2.37 8.42
CA ILE A 68 13.79 -2.51 7.33
C ILE A 68 12.57 -1.64 7.60
N LEU A 69 12.13 -1.54 8.86
CA LEU A 69 11.04 -0.66 9.23
C LEU A 69 11.34 0.81 8.87
N VAL A 70 12.50 1.31 9.28
CA VAL A 70 12.94 2.69 8.99
C VAL A 70 13.08 2.90 7.49
N PHE A 71 13.62 1.93 6.75
CA PHE A 71 13.71 2.01 5.29
C PHE A 71 12.34 2.14 4.63
N VAL A 72 11.40 1.25 4.94
CA VAL A 72 10.04 1.27 4.38
C VAL A 72 9.33 2.57 4.73
N TRP A 73 9.44 3.03 5.98
CA TRP A 73 8.83 4.28 6.41
C TRP A 73 9.47 5.51 5.76
N ALA A 74 10.80 5.54 5.61
CA ALA A 74 11.48 6.64 4.93
C ALA A 74 11.04 6.77 3.46
N VAL A 75 10.98 5.64 2.75
CA VAL A 75 10.50 5.62 1.35
C VAL A 75 9.01 5.98 1.28
N GLY A 76 8.19 5.46 2.20
CA GLY A 76 6.76 5.77 2.28
C GLY A 76 6.49 7.24 2.55
N ILE A 77 7.14 7.83 3.57
CA ILE A 77 7.05 9.26 3.92
C ILE A 77 7.56 10.14 2.77
N GLY A 78 8.69 9.78 2.14
CA GLY A 78 9.16 10.47 0.94
C GLY A 78 8.11 10.45 -0.16
N GLY A 79 7.39 9.32 -0.26
CA GLY A 79 6.25 9.18 -1.14
C GLY A 79 5.05 10.05 -0.82
N LEU A 80 4.71 10.21 0.47
CA LEU A 80 3.68 11.12 0.95
C LEU A 80 4.06 12.58 0.68
N LEU A 81 5.33 12.93 0.92
CA LEU A 81 5.84 14.29 0.72
C LEU A 81 5.81 14.69 -0.76
N MET A 82 6.23 13.80 -1.66
CA MET A 82 6.11 14.04 -3.10
C MET A 82 4.66 14.35 -3.49
N GLU A 83 3.71 13.63 -2.94
CA GLU A 83 2.29 13.82 -3.24
C GLU A 83 1.75 15.12 -2.65
N ALA A 84 2.13 15.46 -1.42
CA ALA A 84 1.77 16.72 -0.77
C ALA A 84 2.31 17.93 -1.55
N LEU A 85 3.56 17.87 -2.03
CA LEU A 85 4.20 18.95 -2.79
C LEU A 85 3.60 19.16 -4.19
N ARG A 86 2.84 18.20 -4.74
CA ARG A 86 2.09 18.41 -5.98
C ARG A 86 0.95 19.39 -5.81
N HIS A 87 0.29 19.33 -4.64
CA HIS A 87 -0.90 20.13 -4.33
C HIS A 87 -0.58 21.51 -3.79
N THR A 88 0.67 21.79 -3.40
CA THR A 88 1.09 23.13 -2.96
C THR A 88 1.37 24.09 -4.10
N LYS A 89 1.37 23.63 -5.36
CA LYS A 89 1.46 24.53 -6.52
C LYS A 89 0.15 25.32 -6.61
N PRO A 90 0.19 26.67 -6.52
CA PRO A 90 -1.00 27.49 -6.71
C PRO A 90 -1.65 27.12 -8.04
N CYS A 91 -2.97 26.96 -8.04
CA CYS A 91 -3.76 26.76 -9.25
C CYS A 91 -3.61 28.00 -10.15
N GLY A 92 -2.53 28.03 -10.94
CA GLY A 92 -2.35 28.92 -12.06
C GLY A 92 -3.17 28.37 -13.21
N THR A 93 -4.23 29.09 -13.54
CA THR A 93 -5.24 28.83 -14.57
C THR A 93 -4.71 28.83 -16.01
N ALA A 94 -3.45 28.44 -16.26
CA ALA A 94 -2.82 28.52 -17.58
C ALA A 94 -2.54 27.15 -18.25
N ASP A 95 -2.54 26.04 -17.50
CA ASP A 95 -2.01 24.77 -18.03
C ASP A 95 -3.10 23.72 -18.36
N ALA A 96 -4.37 24.02 -18.04
CA ALA A 96 -5.47 23.07 -18.13
C ALA A 96 -5.93 22.77 -19.56
N GLU A 97 -5.65 23.64 -20.53
CA GLU A 97 -6.25 23.56 -21.87
C GLU A 97 -5.39 22.75 -22.88
N THR A 98 -4.11 22.49 -22.59
CA THR A 98 -3.19 21.90 -23.60
C THR A 98 -3.00 20.38 -23.45
N LYS A 99 -3.33 19.78 -22.29
CA LYS A 99 -3.02 18.37 -22.01
C LYS A 99 -4.16 17.38 -22.28
N GLY A 100 -5.20 17.80 -23.00
CA GLY A 100 -6.45 17.04 -23.12
C GLY A 100 -6.47 15.88 -24.12
N LYS A 101 -5.46 15.67 -24.98
CA LYS A 101 -5.65 14.76 -26.14
C LYS A 101 -4.57 13.72 -26.47
N GLU A 102 -3.32 13.84 -26.04
CA GLU A 102 -2.29 12.83 -26.34
C GLU A 102 -1.93 11.90 -25.16
N SER A 103 -2.38 12.23 -23.94
CA SER A 103 -1.94 11.60 -22.69
C SER A 103 -2.82 10.41 -22.26
N GLN A 104 -3.21 9.51 -23.18
CA GLN A 104 -3.88 8.25 -22.83
C GLN A 104 -3.01 7.00 -23.09
N ALA A 105 -1.83 7.14 -23.70
CA ALA A 105 -0.99 6.00 -24.05
C ALA A 105 0.34 5.89 -23.26
N LEU A 106 0.77 6.95 -22.57
CA LEU A 106 2.04 6.98 -21.85
C LEU A 106 1.83 7.38 -20.39
N TRP A 107 2.23 6.49 -19.49
CA TRP A 107 2.22 6.70 -18.04
C TRP A 107 3.10 7.90 -17.67
N SER A 108 2.65 8.69 -16.68
CA SER A 108 3.49 9.75 -16.15
C SER A 108 4.71 9.14 -15.45
N VAL A 109 5.85 9.84 -15.49
CA VAL A 109 7.06 9.48 -14.71
C VAL A 109 6.72 9.27 -13.24
N ILE A 110 5.71 9.99 -12.78
CA ILE A 110 5.24 10.02 -11.41
C ILE A 110 4.56 8.71 -11.06
N ASP A 111 3.62 8.27 -11.90
CA ASP A 111 2.89 7.02 -11.70
C ASP A 111 3.86 5.83 -11.67
N ILE A 112 4.89 5.88 -12.53
CA ILE A 112 5.98 4.92 -12.53
C ILE A 112 6.76 4.94 -11.21
N ILE A 113 7.09 6.13 -10.68
CA ILE A 113 7.76 6.26 -9.37
C ILE A 113 6.89 5.67 -8.26
N HIS A 114 5.57 5.91 -8.27
CA HIS A 114 4.64 5.31 -7.31
C HIS A 114 4.63 3.78 -7.43
N LEU A 115 4.51 3.22 -8.63
CA LEU A 115 4.52 1.78 -8.82
C LEU A 115 5.84 1.15 -8.33
N VAL A 116 6.98 1.70 -8.76
CA VAL A 116 8.31 1.20 -8.40
C VAL A 116 8.53 1.26 -6.89
N ARG A 117 8.21 2.38 -6.23
CA ARG A 117 8.39 2.50 -4.79
C ARG A 117 7.51 1.50 -4.03
N TYR A 118 6.28 1.25 -4.47
CA TYR A 118 5.39 0.29 -3.81
C TYR A 118 5.92 -1.13 -3.91
N VAL A 119 6.46 -1.53 -5.07
CA VAL A 119 7.09 -2.84 -5.24
C VAL A 119 8.34 -2.96 -4.38
N VAL A 120 9.21 -1.95 -4.39
CA VAL A 120 10.44 -1.94 -3.57
C VAL A 120 10.12 -2.02 -2.08
N MET A 121 9.15 -1.23 -1.61
CA MET A 121 8.70 -1.27 -0.22
C MET A 121 8.05 -2.62 0.11
N GLY A 122 7.20 -3.15 -0.76
CA GLY A 122 6.48 -4.40 -0.56
C GLY A 122 7.39 -5.63 -0.46
N TRP A 123 8.49 -5.66 -1.21
CA TRP A 123 9.46 -6.75 -1.19
C TRP A 123 10.60 -6.57 -0.18
N ALA A 124 10.67 -5.44 0.53
CA ALA A 124 11.72 -5.15 1.51
C ALA A 124 11.81 -6.20 2.63
N ILE A 125 10.71 -6.87 2.95
CA ILE A 125 10.64 -7.97 3.93
C ILE A 125 11.57 -9.13 3.60
N VAL A 126 11.87 -9.38 2.32
CA VAL A 126 12.80 -10.44 1.91
C VAL A 126 14.20 -10.20 2.46
N ALA A 127 14.61 -8.93 2.61
CA ALA A 127 15.89 -8.59 3.21
C ALA A 127 15.96 -8.87 4.73
N ALA A 128 14.82 -9.07 5.39
CA ALA A 128 14.71 -9.48 6.79
C ALA A 128 14.23 -10.94 6.94
N TRP A 129 14.26 -11.74 5.87
CA TRP A 129 13.66 -13.09 5.89
C TRP A 129 14.25 -14.01 6.97
N SER A 130 15.56 -13.92 7.23
CA SER A 130 16.22 -14.68 8.30
C SER A 130 15.64 -14.36 9.67
N ASP A 131 15.31 -13.10 9.91
CA ASP A 131 14.81 -12.62 11.19
C ASP A 131 13.32 -12.96 11.38
N MET A 132 12.60 -13.23 10.30
CA MET A 132 11.20 -13.69 10.34
C MET A 132 11.06 -15.14 10.84
N ALA A 133 12.16 -15.87 11.03
CA ALA A 133 12.14 -17.25 11.54
C ALA A 133 11.57 -17.38 12.97
N ILE A 134 11.36 -16.27 13.68
CA ILE A 134 10.67 -16.25 14.97
C ILE A 134 9.17 -16.53 14.84
N PHE A 135 8.60 -16.31 13.66
CA PHE A 135 7.18 -16.50 13.41
C PHE A 135 6.89 -17.95 12.97
N PRO A 136 5.74 -18.51 13.35
CA PRO A 136 5.31 -19.81 12.86
C PRO A 136 5.20 -19.86 11.33
N GLN A 137 5.39 -21.06 10.77
CA GLN A 137 5.30 -21.27 9.33
C GLN A 137 3.96 -20.83 8.72
N HIS A 138 2.84 -20.99 9.43
CA HIS A 138 1.53 -20.57 8.94
C HIS A 138 1.43 -19.04 8.80
N THR A 139 2.01 -18.28 9.73
CA THR A 139 2.12 -16.81 9.69
C THR A 139 2.96 -16.37 8.49
N LEU A 140 4.08 -17.05 8.23
CA LEU A 140 4.94 -16.77 7.07
C LEU A 140 4.24 -17.10 5.74
N ASN A 141 3.42 -18.16 5.70
CA ASN A 141 2.64 -18.50 4.51
C ASN A 141 1.63 -17.40 4.16
N LEU A 142 1.03 -16.74 5.17
CA LEU A 142 0.17 -15.57 4.95
C LEU A 142 0.95 -14.38 4.41
N ALA A 143 2.17 -14.12 4.90
CA ALA A 143 3.03 -13.06 4.36
C ALA A 143 3.37 -13.31 2.89
N ILE A 144 3.74 -14.56 2.54
CA ILE A 144 4.02 -14.97 1.16
C ILE A 144 2.76 -14.81 0.30
N GLY A 145 1.62 -15.33 0.77
CA GLY A 145 0.34 -15.22 0.07
C GLY A 145 -0.05 -13.76 -0.19
N GLY A 146 0.10 -12.90 0.82
CA GLY A 146 -0.16 -11.47 0.70
C GLY A 146 0.74 -10.77 -0.32
N GLY A 147 2.05 -11.03 -0.26
CA GLY A 147 3.03 -10.49 -1.21
C GLY A 147 2.79 -10.95 -2.65
N LEU A 148 2.41 -12.22 -2.83
CA LEU A 148 2.01 -12.76 -4.14
C LEU A 148 0.74 -12.10 -4.65
N CYS A 149 -0.30 -11.95 -3.82
CA CYS A 149 -1.53 -11.26 -4.21
C CYS A 149 -1.25 -9.84 -4.72
N PHE A 150 -0.45 -9.05 -4.00
CA PHE A 150 -0.10 -7.69 -4.44
C PHE A 150 0.69 -7.70 -5.76
N THR A 151 1.64 -8.62 -5.93
CA THR A 151 2.48 -8.70 -7.14
C THR A 151 1.69 -9.19 -8.35
N LEU A 152 0.87 -10.23 -8.19
CA LEU A 152 0.02 -10.79 -9.26
C LEU A 152 -1.13 -9.87 -9.66
N GLY A 153 -1.49 -8.90 -8.81
CA GLY A 153 -2.42 -7.85 -9.16
C GLY A 153 -1.86 -6.86 -10.20
N ILE A 154 -0.55 -6.58 -10.19
CA ILE A 154 0.07 -5.52 -11.00
C ILE A 154 -0.24 -5.63 -12.49
N PRO A 155 -0.16 -6.81 -13.13
CA PRO A 155 -0.55 -6.98 -14.54
C PRO A 155 -1.98 -6.52 -14.84
N PHE A 156 -2.93 -6.70 -13.92
CA PHE A 156 -4.31 -6.23 -14.09
C PHE A 156 -4.42 -4.72 -13.87
N PHE A 157 -3.63 -4.14 -12.96
CA PHE A 157 -3.56 -2.69 -12.81
C PHE A 157 -3.07 -1.98 -14.08
N VAL A 158 -2.05 -2.54 -14.73
CA VAL A 158 -1.46 -1.92 -15.94
C VAL A 158 -2.18 -2.27 -17.24
N SER A 159 -3.12 -3.23 -17.22
CA SER A 159 -3.78 -3.72 -18.44
C SER A 159 -4.90 -2.79 -18.90
N GLY A 160 -4.74 -2.19 -20.08
CA GLY A 160 -5.82 -1.45 -20.74
C GLY A 160 -6.74 -2.32 -21.61
N CYS A 161 -6.45 -3.63 -21.74
CA CYS A 161 -7.14 -4.52 -22.69
C CYS A 161 -8.36 -5.24 -22.10
N LEU A 162 -8.52 -5.25 -20.78
CA LEU A 162 -9.62 -5.93 -20.09
C LEU A 162 -10.61 -4.90 -19.52
N GLU A 163 -11.89 -5.06 -19.79
CA GLU A 163 -12.94 -4.11 -19.38
C GLU A 163 -13.02 -3.90 -17.86
N PHE A 164 -12.76 -4.95 -17.07
CA PHE A 164 -12.82 -4.92 -15.60
C PHE A 164 -11.46 -5.07 -14.91
N HIS A 165 -10.37 -4.72 -15.60
CA HIS A 165 -9.00 -4.85 -15.10
C HIS A 165 -8.80 -4.22 -13.71
N LEU A 166 -9.36 -3.02 -13.49
CA LEU A 166 -9.25 -2.30 -12.23
C LEU A 166 -10.04 -2.96 -11.09
N ALA A 167 -11.19 -3.58 -11.38
CA ALA A 167 -11.93 -4.34 -10.37
C ALA A 167 -11.16 -5.59 -9.92
N VAL A 168 -10.54 -6.29 -10.88
CA VAL A 168 -9.68 -7.45 -10.60
C VAL A 168 -8.46 -7.02 -9.77
N TRP A 169 -7.83 -5.88 -10.12
CA TRP A 169 -6.76 -5.28 -9.31
C TRP A 169 -7.18 -5.08 -7.84
N HIS A 170 -8.33 -4.43 -7.60
CA HIS A 170 -8.82 -4.21 -6.25
C HIS A 170 -9.09 -5.52 -5.49
N ALA A 171 -9.57 -6.56 -6.17
CA ALA A 171 -9.76 -7.86 -5.56
C ALA A 171 -8.43 -8.47 -5.08
N PHE A 172 -7.35 -8.36 -5.87
CA PHE A 172 -6.01 -8.79 -5.48
C PHE A 172 -5.45 -7.96 -4.31
N VAL A 173 -5.61 -6.64 -4.35
CA VAL A 173 -5.18 -5.74 -3.26
C VAL A 173 -5.92 -6.06 -1.96
N LEU A 174 -7.23 -6.30 -2.04
CA LEU A 174 -8.04 -6.67 -0.89
C LEU A 174 -7.64 -8.04 -0.33
N ALA A 175 -7.47 -9.04 -1.19
CA ALA A 175 -7.01 -10.37 -0.78
C ALA A 175 -5.64 -10.31 -0.09
N GLY A 176 -4.69 -9.58 -0.67
CA GLY A 176 -3.36 -9.40 -0.08
C GLY A 176 -3.43 -8.70 1.28
N SER A 177 -4.27 -7.66 1.38
CA SER A 177 -4.49 -6.94 2.64
C SER A 177 -5.13 -7.80 3.72
N ILE A 178 -6.08 -8.65 3.36
CA ILE A 178 -6.70 -9.63 4.27
C ILE A 178 -5.63 -10.62 4.79
N CYS A 179 -4.73 -11.10 3.93
CA CYS A 179 -3.64 -11.96 4.37
C CYS A 179 -2.77 -11.31 5.44
N PHE A 180 -2.35 -10.04 5.25
CA PHE A 180 -1.57 -9.31 6.25
C PHE A 180 -2.36 -9.00 7.52
N PHE A 181 -3.65 -8.67 7.40
CA PHE A 181 -4.50 -8.49 8.58
C PHE A 181 -4.63 -9.78 9.40
N LEU A 182 -4.85 -10.92 8.74
CA LEU A 182 -4.95 -12.22 9.39
C LEU A 182 -3.63 -12.64 10.03
N LEU A 183 -2.51 -12.33 9.38
CA LEU A 183 -1.17 -12.53 9.94
C LEU A 183 -1.05 -11.81 11.29
N ASP A 184 -1.33 -10.51 11.31
CA ASP A 184 -1.19 -9.69 12.52
C ASP A 184 -2.18 -10.10 13.61
N TYR A 185 -3.40 -10.48 13.21
CA TYR A 185 -4.41 -10.99 14.12
C TYR A 185 -3.98 -12.30 14.78
N GLN A 186 -3.43 -13.25 14.01
CA GLN A 186 -2.93 -14.53 14.53
C GLN A 186 -1.79 -14.33 15.52
N ASP A 187 -0.92 -13.37 15.24
CA ASP A 187 0.22 -13.04 16.08
C ASP A 187 -0.21 -12.43 17.44
N ILE A 188 -1.26 -11.61 17.47
CA ILE A 188 -1.82 -11.07 18.73
C ILE A 188 -2.53 -12.14 19.53
N VAL A 189 -3.44 -12.89 18.90
CA VAL A 189 -4.29 -13.84 19.62
C VAL A 189 -3.50 -15.06 20.10
N GLY A 190 -2.27 -15.24 19.63
CA GLY A 190 -1.41 -16.34 20.05
C GLY A 190 -1.92 -17.69 19.54
N VAL A 191 -2.53 -17.73 18.35
CA VAL A 191 -2.90 -18.99 17.68
C VAL A 191 -1.66 -19.79 17.25
N ALA A 192 -0.47 -19.19 17.40
CA ALA A 192 0.81 -19.87 17.40
C ALA A 192 0.94 -20.77 18.65
N PRO A 193 0.96 -22.11 18.54
CA PRO A 193 1.36 -22.93 19.68
C PRO A 193 2.80 -22.56 20.07
N ALA A 194 2.98 -22.34 21.38
CA ALA A 194 4.25 -22.02 22.03
C ALA A 194 5.36 -23.05 21.71
#